data_AF-A0A382TK11-F1
#
_entry.id   AF-A0A382TK11-F1
#
_cell.length_a   1.000
_cell.length_b   1.000
_cell.length_c   1.000
_cell.angle_alpha   90.00
_cell.angle_beta   90.00
_cell.angle_gamma   90.00
#
_symmetry.space_group_name_H-M   'P 1'
#
loop_
_entity.id
_entity.type
_entity.pdbx_description
1 polymer ?
#
loop_
_entity_poly.entity_id
_entity_poly.type
_entity_poly.pdbx_seq_one_letter_code
_entity_poly.pdbx_strand_id
1 'polypeptide(L)'
;TARFATVTLTQHPTAFLAIPGLEQAPVVLNDFGAQIFANLPFLAFFLPHFDQNGNFISFGNATSVITFPNNNFGSDDWSEFSPSAKVRYRHSDDLMIYASFSSGFKSGGFLPSGGQLNLPSFDPEIVDTYSLGLKSTLAGGQVRLNAELFLNDYQDKQVGVVTLDESSSLVQTSDNVGEVESTGAEIEILWLPPVDGLSINLNVGWLDVDIDELIDVLPDGVTVGNAAEFRELGFSPELTWQARIQYIFSVGQGSMTFAADAVYRDEMYTDSPVNITNAFLEAGAYSDDLTTYNASLSYR
;
A
#
# COMPACT_ATOMS: atom_id res chain seq x y z
N THR A 1 37.22 -4.81 11.28
CA THR A 1 35.87 -4.70 11.85
C THR A 1 35.00 -5.74 11.18
N ALA A 2 34.62 -6.77 11.91
CA ALA A 2 34.08 -8.02 11.38
C ALA A 2 32.62 -7.89 10.92
N ARG A 3 32.26 -8.57 9.83
CA ARG A 3 30.87 -8.91 9.50
C ARG A 3 30.67 -10.39 9.84
N PHE A 4 29.69 -10.67 10.70
CA PHE A 4 29.22 -12.02 10.96
C PHE A 4 28.12 -12.36 9.96
N ALA A 5 28.10 -13.62 9.50
CA ALA A 5 26.87 -14.27 9.06
C ALA A 5 26.88 -15.71 9.61
N THR A 6 26.01 -15.94 10.58
CA THR A 6 25.66 -17.27 11.08
C THR A 6 24.73 -17.91 10.06
N VAL A 7 25.06 -19.12 9.59
CA VAL A 7 24.11 -19.94 8.82
C VAL A 7 23.90 -21.23 9.59
N THR A 8 22.69 -21.38 10.13
CA THR A 8 22.21 -22.62 10.75
C THR A 8 21.63 -23.51 9.65
N LEU A 9 22.19 -24.71 9.48
CA LEU A 9 21.60 -25.74 8.63
C LEU A 9 21.10 -26.88 9.54
N THR A 10 19.78 -27.08 9.55
CA THR A 10 19.11 -28.13 10.32
C THR A 10 18.91 -29.38 9.44
N GLN A 11 19.68 -30.45 9.74
CA GLN A 11 19.37 -31.90 9.77
C GLN A 11 18.59 -32.58 8.62
N HIS A 12 18.86 -33.79 8.08
CA HIS A 12 19.65 -35.03 8.36
C HIS A 12 19.54 -35.94 7.08
N PRO A 13 20.20 -37.12 6.87
CA PRO A 13 21.13 -37.92 7.70
C PRO A 13 22.45 -38.38 7.02
N THR A 14 23.51 -38.49 7.83
CA THR A 14 24.66 -39.44 7.80
C THR A 14 25.25 -39.99 6.48
N ALA A 15 26.53 -39.69 6.25
CA ALA A 15 27.65 -40.65 6.39
C ALA A 15 28.99 -39.90 6.35
N PHE A 16 29.69 -39.80 7.48
CA PHE A 16 31.08 -39.31 7.51
C PHE A 16 32.03 -40.51 7.42
N LEU A 17 32.86 -40.54 6.38
CA LEU A 17 34.10 -41.32 6.42
C LEU A 17 35.19 -40.40 6.96
N ALA A 18 35.44 -40.44 8.27
CA ALA A 18 36.59 -39.77 8.86
C ALA A 18 37.82 -40.67 8.66
N ILE A 19 38.72 -40.29 7.73
CA ILE A 19 40.07 -40.88 7.65
C ILE A 19 40.98 -40.02 8.55
N PRO A 20 41.49 -40.53 9.69
CA PRO A 20 42.35 -39.74 10.56
C PRO A 20 43.71 -39.49 9.90
N GLY A 21 44.09 -38.22 9.70
CA GLY A 21 45.44 -37.82 9.29
C GLY A 21 45.55 -36.99 8.00
N LEU A 22 44.45 -36.69 7.30
CA LEU A 22 44.49 -35.78 6.15
C LEU A 22 44.15 -34.36 6.61
N GLU A 23 45.17 -33.52 6.73
CA GLU A 23 44.99 -32.06 6.70
C GLU A 23 44.29 -31.66 5.40
N GLN A 24 43.38 -30.70 5.49
CA GLN A 24 42.45 -30.29 4.44
C GLN A 24 43.19 -29.85 3.16
N ALA A 25 43.36 -30.78 2.23
CA ALA A 25 43.70 -30.49 0.85
C ALA A 25 42.60 -31.07 -0.05
N PRO A 26 42.11 -30.31 -1.05
CA PRO A 26 41.17 -30.85 -2.03
C PRO A 26 41.83 -32.01 -2.76
N VAL A 27 41.15 -33.16 -2.81
CA VAL A 27 41.58 -34.30 -3.61
C VAL A 27 41.39 -33.93 -5.08
N VAL A 28 42.48 -33.65 -5.78
CA VAL A 28 42.46 -33.45 -7.24
C VAL A 28 42.56 -34.82 -7.90
N LEU A 29 41.47 -35.30 -8.48
CA LEU A 29 41.46 -36.53 -9.27
C LEU A 29 42.19 -36.27 -10.60
N ASN A 30 43.05 -37.20 -11.02
CA ASN A 30 43.58 -37.18 -12.39
C ASN A 30 42.50 -37.63 -13.39
N ASP A 31 42.74 -37.38 -14.69
CA ASP A 31 41.76 -37.65 -15.76
C ASP A 31 41.24 -39.09 -15.77
N PHE A 32 42.06 -40.06 -15.33
CA PHE A 32 41.66 -41.46 -15.20
C PHE A 32 40.76 -41.70 -13.99
N GLY A 33 41.01 -41.05 -12.86
CA GLY A 33 40.17 -41.08 -11.67
C GLY A 33 38.80 -40.42 -11.92
N ALA A 34 38.76 -39.30 -12.65
CA ALA A 34 37.52 -38.60 -12.99
C ALA A 34 36.56 -39.49 -13.83
N GLN A 35 37.08 -40.31 -14.75
CA GLN A 35 36.27 -41.22 -15.57
C GLN A 35 35.68 -42.41 -14.79
N ILE A 36 36.36 -42.90 -13.76
CA ILE A 36 35.85 -43.97 -12.90
C ILE A 36 34.75 -43.42 -11.97
N PHE A 37 34.94 -42.21 -11.44
CA PHE A 37 33.96 -41.54 -10.58
C PHE A 37 32.69 -41.11 -11.34
N ALA A 38 32.80 -40.73 -12.62
CA ALA A 38 31.67 -40.33 -13.45
C ALA A 38 30.68 -41.47 -13.77
N ASN A 39 31.13 -42.74 -13.71
CA ASN A 39 30.29 -43.90 -14.02
C ASN A 39 29.58 -44.50 -12.79
N LEU A 40 29.72 -43.88 -11.61
CA LEU A 40 29.06 -44.30 -10.38
C LEU A 40 27.96 -43.28 -10.02
N PRO A 41 26.67 -43.57 -10.24
CA PRO A 41 25.58 -42.58 -10.16
C PRO A 41 25.42 -41.96 -8.77
N PHE A 42 25.85 -42.64 -7.71
CA PHE A 42 25.85 -42.10 -6.34
C PHE A 42 26.93 -41.04 -6.10
N LEU A 43 28.06 -41.12 -6.81
CA LEU A 43 29.20 -40.22 -6.62
C LEU A 43 29.10 -38.93 -7.42
N ALA A 44 28.25 -38.87 -8.44
CA ALA A 44 27.97 -37.65 -9.20
C ALA A 44 27.43 -36.52 -8.33
N PHE A 45 26.78 -36.85 -7.21
CA PHE A 45 26.32 -35.88 -6.22
C PHE A 45 27.46 -35.13 -5.52
N PHE A 46 28.66 -35.71 -5.43
CA PHE A 46 29.82 -35.13 -4.76
C PHE A 46 30.77 -34.40 -5.73
N LEU A 47 30.37 -34.17 -6.98
CA LEU A 47 31.16 -33.37 -7.91
C LEU A 47 31.05 -31.88 -7.53
N PRO A 48 32.18 -31.21 -7.22
CA PRO A 48 32.19 -29.79 -6.93
C PRO A 48 31.95 -28.98 -8.21
N HIS A 49 31.05 -28.01 -8.15
CA HIS A 49 30.82 -27.04 -9.22
C HIS A 49 31.47 -25.72 -8.84
N PHE A 50 32.13 -25.08 -9.82
CA PHE A 50 32.82 -23.81 -9.66
C PHE A 50 32.23 -22.76 -10.61
N ASP A 51 32.27 -21.49 -10.24
CA ASP A 51 31.90 -20.40 -11.14
C ASP A 51 32.99 -20.13 -12.19
N GLN A 52 32.69 -19.25 -13.15
CA GLN A 52 33.62 -18.84 -14.20
C GLN A 52 34.89 -18.14 -13.68
N ASN A 53 34.94 -17.77 -12.41
CA ASN A 53 36.09 -17.18 -11.73
C ASN A 53 36.83 -18.18 -10.83
N GLY A 54 36.41 -19.45 -10.80
CA GLY A 54 37.03 -20.52 -10.02
C GLY A 54 36.59 -20.61 -8.55
N ASN A 55 35.53 -19.90 -8.13
CA ASN A 55 35.00 -20.01 -6.77
C ASN A 55 34.09 -21.22 -6.63
N PHE A 56 34.22 -21.96 -5.52
CA PHE A 56 33.36 -23.10 -5.22
C PHE A 56 31.90 -22.66 -5.00
N ILE A 57 30.96 -23.31 -5.68
CA ILE A 57 29.51 -23.01 -5.59
C ILE A 57 28.79 -24.07 -4.74
N SER A 58 28.81 -25.34 -5.16
CA SER A 58 28.10 -26.43 -4.46
C SER A 58 28.55 -27.82 -4.93
N PHE A 59 28.00 -28.86 -4.30
CA PHE A 59 28.06 -30.24 -4.78
C PHE A 59 26.68 -30.65 -5.35
N GLY A 60 26.64 -31.34 -6.50
CA GLY A 60 25.42 -31.96 -7.07
C GLY A 60 24.66 -31.16 -8.15
N ASN A 61 23.63 -31.80 -8.75
CA ASN A 61 22.82 -31.26 -9.84
C ASN A 61 21.68 -30.35 -9.33
N ALA A 62 21.99 -29.08 -9.05
CA ALA A 62 21.13 -27.91 -9.26
C ALA A 62 21.67 -26.74 -8.43
N THR A 63 22.37 -25.83 -9.09
CA THR A 63 22.67 -24.51 -8.54
C THR A 63 21.66 -23.52 -9.09
N SER A 64 20.72 -23.10 -8.26
CA SER A 64 20.07 -21.80 -8.47
C SER A 64 21.13 -20.75 -8.12
N VAL A 65 21.89 -20.28 -9.11
CA VAL A 65 22.70 -19.08 -8.92
C VAL A 65 21.70 -17.93 -8.77
N ILE A 66 21.46 -17.50 -7.53
CA ILE A 66 20.76 -16.24 -7.27
C ILE A 66 21.74 -15.13 -7.64
N THR A 67 21.71 -14.72 -8.91
CA THR A 67 22.37 -13.51 -9.35
C THR A 67 21.56 -12.34 -8.81
N PHE A 68 22.08 -11.61 -7.84
CA PHE A 68 21.54 -10.28 -7.57
C PHE A 68 21.81 -9.42 -8.81
N PRO A 69 20.81 -8.77 -9.42
CA PRO A 69 21.07 -7.87 -10.52
C PRO A 69 22.13 -6.84 -10.09
N ASN A 70 22.93 -6.38 -11.04
CA ASN A 70 23.83 -5.24 -10.81
C ASN A 70 23.05 -4.10 -10.14
N ASN A 71 23.72 -3.24 -9.35
CA ASN A 71 23.07 -2.03 -8.87
C ASN A 71 22.52 -1.27 -10.09
N ASN A 72 21.19 -1.27 -10.25
CA ASN A 72 20.53 -0.51 -11.30
C ASN A 72 20.52 0.95 -10.84
N PHE A 73 20.89 1.86 -11.74
CA PHE A 73 20.95 3.28 -11.44
C PHE A 73 19.91 3.99 -12.31
N GLY A 74 19.09 4.84 -11.69
CA GLY A 74 18.21 5.79 -12.36
C GLY A 74 18.48 7.18 -11.78
N SER A 75 18.41 8.21 -12.61
CA SER A 75 18.52 9.60 -12.18
C SER A 75 17.54 10.45 -12.97
N ASP A 76 16.79 11.28 -12.27
CA ASP A 76 15.76 12.15 -12.81
C ASP A 76 15.52 13.30 -11.82
N ASP A 77 14.89 14.38 -12.29
CA ASP A 77 14.58 15.55 -11.48
C ASP A 77 13.13 16.02 -11.67
N TRP A 78 12.49 16.37 -10.55
CA TRP A 78 11.11 16.83 -10.53
C TRP A 78 10.99 18.10 -9.68
N SER A 79 10.24 19.06 -10.19
CA SER A 79 9.90 20.29 -9.46
C SER A 79 8.45 20.64 -9.69
N GLU A 80 7.71 20.91 -8.62
CA GLU A 80 6.29 21.26 -8.69
C GLU A 80 5.97 22.52 -7.87
N PHE A 81 5.06 23.34 -8.39
CA PHE A 81 4.59 24.56 -7.74
C PHE A 81 3.20 24.32 -7.13
N SER A 82 3.12 24.35 -5.78
CA SER A 82 1.90 24.03 -5.04
C SER A 82 1.27 25.25 -4.37
N PRO A 83 0.46 26.07 -5.09
CA PRO A 83 -0.20 27.23 -4.52
C PRO A 83 -1.33 26.85 -3.54
N SER A 84 -1.69 27.78 -2.65
CA SER A 84 -2.90 27.66 -1.84
C SER A 84 -3.52 29.03 -1.54
N ALA A 85 -4.83 29.06 -1.41
CA ALA A 85 -5.61 30.24 -1.06
C ALA A 85 -6.81 29.85 -0.19
N LYS A 86 -7.15 30.67 0.81
CA LYS A 86 -8.30 30.44 1.70
C LYS A 86 -9.00 31.75 2.05
N VAL A 87 -10.31 31.78 1.83
CA VAL A 87 -11.18 32.90 2.21
C VAL A 87 -12.11 32.42 3.33
N ARG A 88 -12.28 33.24 4.36
CA ARG A 88 -13.07 32.92 5.54
C ARG A 88 -13.96 34.09 5.91
N TYR A 89 -15.25 33.81 6.08
CA TYR A 89 -16.25 34.75 6.54
C TYR A 89 -16.78 34.31 7.91
N ARG A 90 -16.62 35.17 8.91
CA ARG A 90 -17.12 34.93 10.26
C ARG A 90 -18.39 35.75 10.45
N HIS A 91 -19.54 35.08 10.45
CA HIS A 91 -20.84 35.74 10.65
C HIS A 91 -21.04 36.16 12.11
N SER A 92 -20.57 35.33 13.05
CA SER A 92 -20.55 35.59 14.49
C SER A 92 -19.38 34.85 15.15
N ASP A 93 -19.16 35.02 16.44
CA ASP A 93 -18.16 34.24 17.20
C ASP A 93 -18.42 32.73 17.14
N ASP A 94 -19.66 32.35 16.85
CA ASP A 94 -20.17 31.00 16.83
C ASP A 94 -20.32 30.40 15.43
N LEU A 95 -20.12 31.18 14.36
CA LEU A 95 -20.38 30.73 12.98
C LEU A 95 -19.35 31.27 11.99
N MET A 96 -18.66 30.35 11.31
CA MET A 96 -17.70 30.64 10.25
C MET A 96 -17.99 29.78 9.02
N ILE A 97 -17.95 30.40 7.85
CA ILE A 97 -17.93 29.73 6.55
C ILE A 97 -16.58 30.02 5.90
N TYR A 98 -16.01 29.06 5.18
CA TYR A 98 -14.79 29.26 4.39
C TYR A 98 -14.85 28.54 3.06
N ALA A 99 -14.08 29.05 2.11
CA ALA A 99 -13.73 28.34 0.90
C ALA A 99 -12.21 28.31 0.77
N SER A 100 -11.66 27.22 0.24
CA SER A 100 -10.23 27.07 -0.02
C SER A 100 -9.95 26.40 -1.36
N PHE A 101 -8.78 26.73 -1.88
CA PHE A 101 -8.12 26.03 -2.97
C PHE A 101 -6.70 25.68 -2.51
N SER A 102 -6.22 24.48 -2.80
CA SER A 102 -4.84 24.10 -2.58
C SER A 102 -4.40 23.06 -3.58
N SER A 103 -3.22 23.24 -4.13
CA SER A 103 -2.53 22.24 -4.93
C SER A 103 -1.51 21.49 -4.08
N GLY A 104 -1.32 20.21 -4.36
CA GLY A 104 -0.32 19.36 -3.73
C GLY A 104 0.25 18.38 -4.76
N PHE A 105 1.35 17.71 -4.42
CA PHE A 105 1.92 16.71 -5.32
C PHE A 105 2.63 15.60 -4.55
N LYS A 106 2.73 14.45 -5.21
CA LYS A 106 3.60 13.33 -4.84
C LYS A 106 4.67 13.24 -5.91
N SER A 107 5.94 13.29 -5.50
CA SER A 107 7.06 13.29 -6.45
C SER A 107 7.03 12.06 -7.35
N GLY A 108 7.62 12.19 -8.53
CA GLY A 108 7.94 11.05 -9.38
C GLY A 108 8.91 10.07 -8.69
N GLY A 109 9.12 8.93 -9.34
CA GLY A 109 9.95 7.86 -8.81
C GLY A 109 10.45 6.93 -9.90
N PHE A 110 10.99 5.77 -9.49
CA PHE A 110 11.56 4.78 -10.40
C PHE A 110 10.93 3.42 -10.20
N LEU A 111 10.74 2.70 -11.30
CA LEU A 111 10.28 1.32 -11.31
C LEU A 111 11.43 0.36 -11.01
N PRO A 112 11.25 -0.65 -10.14
CA PRO A 112 12.25 -1.69 -9.95
C PRO A 112 12.36 -2.55 -11.22
N SER A 113 13.49 -2.49 -11.92
CA SER A 113 13.69 -3.31 -13.12
C SER A 113 14.32 -4.66 -12.77
N GLY A 114 13.78 -5.74 -13.31
CA GLY A 114 14.31 -7.11 -13.22
C GLY A 114 15.61 -7.34 -13.99
N GLY A 115 16.50 -6.35 -14.10
CA GLY A 115 17.80 -6.48 -14.77
C GLY A 115 18.10 -5.43 -15.85
N GLN A 116 17.30 -4.38 -16.03
CA GLN A 116 17.65 -3.25 -16.90
C GLN A 116 18.59 -2.28 -16.18
N LEU A 117 19.65 -1.86 -16.89
CA LEU A 117 20.68 -0.97 -16.36
C LEU A 117 20.16 0.43 -16.00
N ASN A 118 19.12 0.91 -16.68
CA ASN A 118 18.43 2.18 -16.40
C ASN A 118 17.03 1.86 -15.88
N LEU A 119 16.67 2.42 -14.72
CA LEU A 119 15.32 2.29 -14.18
C LEU A 119 14.39 3.27 -14.90
N PRO A 120 13.22 2.83 -15.41
CA PRO A 120 12.21 3.75 -15.90
C PRO A 120 11.71 4.62 -14.76
N SER A 121 11.53 5.92 -15.01
CA SER A 121 10.86 6.84 -14.09
C SER A 121 9.38 6.96 -14.38
N PHE A 122 8.63 7.43 -13.38
CA PHE A 122 7.24 7.89 -13.51
C PHE A 122 7.16 9.33 -12.97
N ASP A 123 6.23 10.11 -13.51
CA ASP A 123 6.09 11.54 -13.24
C ASP A 123 5.38 11.82 -11.91
N PRO A 124 5.48 13.06 -11.37
CA PRO A 124 4.75 13.45 -10.17
C PRO A 124 3.23 13.35 -10.35
N GLU A 125 2.54 12.89 -9.31
CA GLU A 125 1.07 13.00 -9.22
C GLU A 125 0.73 14.37 -8.61
N ILE A 126 -0.22 15.09 -9.20
CA ILE A 126 -0.67 16.40 -8.74
C ILE A 126 -2.12 16.28 -8.26
N VAL A 127 -2.48 16.98 -7.19
CA VAL A 127 -3.85 17.07 -6.71
C VAL A 127 -4.23 18.52 -6.44
N ASP A 128 -5.31 18.96 -7.08
CA ASP A 128 -5.95 20.24 -6.83
C ASP A 128 -7.23 20.04 -6.02
N THR A 129 -7.23 20.58 -4.79
CA THR A 129 -8.36 20.48 -3.86
C THR A 129 -9.12 21.78 -3.78
N TYR A 130 -10.45 21.69 -3.97
CA TYR A 130 -11.40 22.76 -3.70
C TYR A 130 -12.27 22.38 -2.51
N SER A 131 -12.37 23.23 -1.49
CA SER A 131 -13.20 22.95 -0.30
C SER A 131 -14.13 24.11 0.02
N LEU A 132 -15.35 23.79 0.47
CA LEU A 132 -16.32 24.71 1.05
C LEU A 132 -16.76 24.19 2.41
N GLY A 133 -16.42 24.90 3.48
CA GLY A 133 -16.62 24.42 4.85
C GLY A 133 -17.38 25.39 5.75
N LEU A 134 -17.98 24.79 6.77
CA LEU A 134 -18.75 25.40 7.84
C LEU A 134 -18.17 24.97 9.18
N LYS A 135 -17.94 25.92 10.08
CA LYS A 135 -17.63 25.65 11.49
C LYS A 135 -18.61 26.40 12.36
N SER A 136 -19.27 25.70 13.28
CA SER A 136 -20.29 26.30 14.12
C SER A 136 -20.33 25.77 15.54
N THR A 137 -20.72 26.65 16.46
CA THR A 137 -21.07 26.34 17.85
C THR A 137 -22.49 26.88 18.12
N LEU A 138 -23.47 25.99 18.10
CA LEU A 138 -24.89 26.30 18.16
C LEU A 138 -25.45 26.04 19.57
N ALA A 139 -26.70 26.45 19.78
CA ALA A 139 -27.46 26.20 21.00
C ALA A 139 -26.74 26.65 22.29
N GLY A 140 -26.04 27.79 22.24
CA GLY A 140 -25.31 28.35 23.37
C GLY A 140 -24.13 27.49 23.83
N GLY A 141 -23.48 26.78 22.91
CA GLY A 141 -22.33 25.91 23.21
C GLY A 141 -22.67 24.43 23.34
N GLN A 142 -23.95 24.05 23.24
CA GLN A 142 -24.38 22.66 23.39
C GLN A 142 -24.13 21.83 22.13
N VAL A 143 -24.08 22.42 20.94
CA VAL A 143 -23.87 21.69 19.69
C VAL A 143 -22.69 22.29 18.95
N ARG A 144 -21.65 21.50 18.68
CA ARG A 144 -20.65 21.83 17.68
C ARG A 144 -20.99 21.07 16.41
N LEU A 145 -21.18 21.80 15.31
CA LEU A 145 -21.44 21.23 13.99
C LEU A 145 -20.37 21.79 13.04
N ASN A 146 -19.58 20.89 12.47
CA ASN A 146 -18.70 21.19 11.35
C ASN A 146 -19.21 20.44 10.12
N ALA A 147 -19.07 21.04 8.97
CA ALA A 147 -19.34 20.38 7.70
C ALA A 147 -18.35 20.86 6.64
N GLU A 148 -18.00 20.02 5.69
CA GLU A 148 -17.18 20.38 4.54
C GLU A 148 -17.67 19.63 3.30
N LEU A 149 -17.69 20.34 2.18
CA LEU A 149 -17.74 19.74 0.85
C LEU A 149 -16.37 19.91 0.23
N PHE A 150 -15.88 18.89 -0.46
CA PHE A 150 -14.59 18.93 -1.14
C PHE A 150 -14.66 18.25 -2.50
N LEU A 151 -13.77 18.70 -3.38
CA LEU A 151 -13.48 18.14 -4.69
C LEU A 151 -11.96 18.04 -4.81
N ASN A 152 -11.45 16.87 -5.12
CA ASN A 152 -10.05 16.61 -5.41
C ASN A 152 -9.93 16.17 -6.87
N ASP A 153 -9.24 16.96 -7.67
CA ASP A 153 -8.90 16.67 -9.05
C ASP A 153 -7.45 16.17 -9.08
N TYR A 154 -7.26 14.88 -9.33
CA TYR A 154 -5.95 14.24 -9.42
C TYR A 154 -5.52 14.14 -10.87
N GLN A 155 -4.34 14.66 -11.17
CA GLN A 155 -3.66 14.52 -12.46
C GLN A 155 -2.46 13.59 -12.30
N ASP A 156 -2.22 12.77 -13.32
CA ASP A 156 -1.13 11.81 -13.38
C ASP A 156 -1.10 10.92 -12.13
N LYS A 157 -2.24 10.40 -11.70
CA LYS A 157 -2.34 9.64 -10.46
C LYS A 157 -1.44 8.41 -10.48
N GLN A 158 -0.60 8.26 -9.48
CA GLN A 158 0.31 7.12 -9.35
C GLN A 158 -0.41 5.96 -8.66
N VAL A 159 -0.77 4.92 -9.41
CA VAL A 159 -1.26 3.66 -8.82
C VAL A 159 -0.29 2.52 -9.07
N GLY A 160 -0.31 1.53 -8.18
CA GLY A 160 0.30 0.25 -8.48
C GLY A 160 -0.50 -0.45 -9.59
N VAL A 161 0.18 -0.95 -10.60
CA VAL A 161 -0.38 -1.76 -11.67
C VAL A 161 0.35 -3.09 -11.75
N VAL A 162 -0.36 -4.14 -12.16
CA VAL A 162 0.24 -5.45 -12.47
C VAL A 162 0.29 -5.60 -13.98
N THR A 163 1.48 -5.84 -14.52
CA THR A 163 1.74 -6.01 -15.96
C THR A 163 2.52 -7.29 -16.22
N LEU A 164 2.70 -7.63 -17.50
CA LEU A 164 3.60 -8.69 -17.93
C LEU A 164 4.90 -8.07 -18.46
N ASP A 165 6.04 -8.55 -17.98
CA ASP A 165 7.34 -8.17 -18.55
C ASP A 165 7.59 -8.82 -19.92
N GLU A 166 8.71 -8.48 -20.57
CA GLU A 166 9.10 -9.04 -21.88
C GLU A 166 9.23 -10.58 -21.89
N SER A 167 9.36 -11.20 -20.71
CA SER A 167 9.42 -12.65 -20.52
C SER A 167 8.08 -13.27 -20.13
N SER A 168 6.97 -12.51 -20.24
CA SER A 168 5.63 -12.91 -19.83
C SER A 168 5.50 -13.27 -18.35
N SER A 169 6.37 -12.71 -17.50
CA SER A 169 6.26 -12.84 -16.03
C SER A 169 5.45 -11.69 -15.46
N LEU A 170 4.64 -11.97 -14.44
CA LEU A 170 3.89 -10.95 -13.72
C LEU A 170 4.86 -10.05 -12.94
N VAL A 171 4.81 -8.75 -13.20
CA VAL A 171 5.56 -7.72 -12.49
C VAL A 171 4.59 -6.66 -11.95
N GLN A 172 4.92 -6.13 -10.78
CA GLN A 172 4.18 -5.01 -10.20
C GLN A 172 5.00 -3.73 -10.44
N THR A 173 4.38 -2.75 -11.09
CA THR A 173 4.97 -1.43 -11.37
C THR A 173 4.07 -0.34 -10.80
N SER A 174 4.60 0.87 -10.66
CA SER A 174 3.82 2.09 -10.41
C SER A 174 3.74 2.91 -11.68
N ASP A 175 2.54 3.26 -12.11
CA ASP A 175 2.36 4.04 -13.32
C ASP A 175 1.46 5.24 -13.05
N ASN A 176 1.64 6.30 -13.83
CA ASN A 176 0.72 7.43 -13.85
C ASN A 176 -0.47 7.00 -14.69
N VAL A 177 -1.53 6.59 -14.01
CA VAL A 177 -2.66 5.91 -14.63
C VAL A 177 -3.77 6.84 -15.09
N GLY A 178 -3.54 8.16 -15.08
CA GLY A 178 -4.45 9.17 -15.63
C GLY A 178 -5.14 10.06 -14.59
N GLU A 179 -6.31 10.58 -14.96
CA GLU A 179 -7.10 11.55 -14.19
C GLU A 179 -8.11 10.83 -13.28
N VAL A 180 -8.20 11.28 -12.03
CA VAL A 180 -9.18 10.78 -11.05
C VAL A 180 -9.82 11.96 -10.33
N GLU A 181 -11.14 11.98 -10.32
CA GLU A 181 -11.92 12.91 -9.52
C GLU A 181 -12.39 12.23 -8.22
N SER A 182 -12.28 12.95 -7.11
CA SER A 182 -12.86 12.53 -5.83
C SER A 182 -13.64 13.67 -5.20
N THR A 183 -14.96 13.52 -5.14
CA THR A 183 -15.87 14.48 -4.52
C THR A 183 -16.40 13.92 -3.22
N GLY A 184 -16.59 14.77 -2.20
CA GLY A 184 -17.11 14.28 -0.94
C GLY A 184 -17.70 15.34 -0.03
N ALA A 185 -18.32 14.84 1.03
CA ALA A 185 -18.93 15.61 2.08
C ALA A 185 -18.62 15.01 3.44
N GLU A 186 -18.20 15.83 4.39
CA GLU A 186 -17.98 15.44 5.78
C GLU A 186 -18.85 16.26 6.71
N ILE A 187 -19.42 15.60 7.72
CA ILE A 187 -20.18 16.22 8.80
C ILE A 187 -19.67 15.69 10.14
N GLU A 188 -19.35 16.60 11.05
CA GLU A 188 -18.97 16.28 12.44
C GLU A 188 -19.93 16.98 13.41
N ILE A 189 -20.49 16.23 14.34
CA ILE A 189 -21.39 16.74 15.38
C ILE A 189 -20.88 16.29 16.74
N LEU A 190 -20.74 17.26 17.65
CA LEU A 190 -20.68 17.01 19.09
C LEU A 190 -21.88 17.68 19.75
N TRP A 191 -22.72 16.90 20.40
CA TRP A 191 -23.88 17.38 21.11
C TRP A 191 -23.79 17.06 22.61
N LEU A 192 -23.94 18.10 23.41
CA LEU A 192 -24.09 18.08 24.86
C LEU A 192 -25.56 18.44 25.16
N PRO A 193 -26.48 17.45 25.13
CA PRO A 193 -27.88 17.69 25.46
C PRO A 193 -28.06 18.24 26.88
N PRO A 194 -29.24 18.80 27.22
CA PRO A 194 -29.57 19.27 28.57
C PRO A 194 -29.82 18.09 29.54
N VAL A 195 -28.89 17.14 29.57
CA VAL A 195 -28.83 15.97 30.44
C VAL A 195 -27.39 15.91 30.94
N ASP A 196 -27.19 16.22 32.21
CA ASP A 196 -25.85 16.29 32.81
C ASP A 196 -25.10 14.98 32.61
N GLY A 197 -23.85 15.09 32.13
CA GLY A 197 -22.98 13.95 31.89
C GLY A 197 -23.26 13.17 30.61
N LEU A 198 -24.28 13.51 29.83
CA LEU A 198 -24.54 12.93 28.51
C LEU A 198 -23.80 13.70 27.41
N SER A 199 -23.10 12.99 26.54
CA SER A 199 -22.54 13.52 25.30
C SER A 199 -22.76 12.56 24.15
N ILE A 200 -22.98 13.12 22.96
CA ILE A 200 -23.23 12.39 21.73
C ILE A 200 -22.28 12.95 20.67
N ASN A 201 -21.55 12.07 20.00
CA ASN A 201 -20.71 12.42 18.87
C ASN A 201 -21.17 11.63 17.64
N LEU A 202 -21.21 12.29 16.49
CA LEU A 202 -21.54 11.70 15.21
C LEU A 202 -20.60 12.28 14.16
N ASN A 203 -19.94 11.42 13.40
CA ASN A 203 -19.18 11.80 12.21
C ASN A 203 -19.74 11.01 11.03
N VAL A 204 -19.92 11.67 9.90
CA VAL A 204 -20.44 11.07 8.67
C VAL A 204 -19.57 11.57 7.52
N GLY A 205 -19.13 10.66 6.67
CA GLY A 205 -18.41 10.94 5.43
C GLY A 205 -19.14 10.32 4.26
N TRP A 206 -19.33 11.09 3.19
CA TRP A 206 -19.75 10.61 1.88
C TRP A 206 -18.63 10.90 0.88
N LEU A 207 -18.33 9.95 0.02
CA LEU A 207 -17.23 10.01 -0.94
C LEU A 207 -17.67 9.36 -2.25
N ASP A 208 -17.51 10.09 -3.34
CA ASP A 208 -17.69 9.61 -4.71
C ASP A 208 -16.34 9.71 -5.41
N VAL A 209 -15.95 8.65 -6.10
CA VAL A 209 -14.63 8.57 -6.74
C VAL A 209 -14.79 7.99 -8.14
N ASP A 210 -14.47 8.82 -9.12
CA ASP A 210 -14.50 8.46 -10.53
C ASP A 210 -13.07 8.41 -11.08
N ILE A 211 -12.81 7.40 -11.90
CA ILE A 211 -11.61 7.38 -12.75
C ILE A 211 -12.04 8.00 -14.07
N ASP A 212 -11.47 9.12 -14.45
CA ASP A 212 -11.84 9.83 -15.69
C ASP A 212 -11.06 9.28 -16.88
N GLU A 213 -9.78 9.00 -16.66
CA GLU A 213 -8.90 8.44 -17.67
C GLU A 213 -8.02 7.35 -17.09
N LEU A 214 -8.01 6.20 -17.76
CA LEU A 214 -7.10 5.09 -17.52
C LEU A 214 -6.62 4.54 -18.85
N ILE A 215 -5.47 5.00 -19.34
CA ILE A 215 -4.93 4.51 -20.61
C ILE A 215 -4.29 3.14 -20.39
N ASP A 216 -4.85 2.09 -21.01
CA ASP A 216 -4.23 0.77 -21.03
C ASP A 216 -3.27 0.63 -22.22
N VAL A 217 -2.02 0.27 -21.94
CA VAL A 217 -0.97 0.05 -22.95
C VAL A 217 -0.51 -1.40 -22.84
N LEU A 218 -0.76 -2.17 -23.91
CA LEU A 218 -0.31 -3.56 -23.96
C LEU A 218 1.22 -3.65 -23.99
N PRO A 219 1.80 -4.80 -23.57
CA PRO A 219 3.24 -5.04 -23.60
C PRO A 219 3.92 -4.88 -24.98
N ASP A 220 3.16 -4.88 -26.08
CA ASP A 220 3.65 -4.65 -27.44
C ASP A 220 3.59 -3.16 -27.87
N GLY A 221 3.23 -2.26 -26.95
CA GLY A 221 3.12 -0.82 -27.16
C GLY A 221 1.81 -0.39 -27.83
N VAL A 222 0.84 -1.30 -27.97
CA VAL A 222 -0.48 -0.97 -28.52
C VAL A 222 -1.35 -0.38 -27.40
N THR A 223 -1.71 0.90 -27.53
CA THR A 223 -2.76 1.52 -26.70
C THR A 223 -4.10 0.86 -27.00
N VAL A 224 -4.73 0.26 -25.99
CA VAL A 224 -6.01 -0.47 -26.13
C VAL A 224 -7.21 0.46 -26.00
N GLY A 225 -7.02 1.62 -25.37
CA GLY A 225 -8.07 2.63 -25.17
C GLY A 225 -8.16 3.05 -23.71
N ASN A 226 -9.12 3.94 -23.41
CA ASN A 226 -9.43 4.32 -22.03
C ASN A 226 -10.23 3.18 -21.36
N ALA A 227 -9.65 2.57 -20.33
CA ALA A 227 -10.24 1.48 -19.55
C ALA A 227 -10.93 1.97 -18.26
N ALA A 228 -11.06 3.29 -18.07
CA ALA A 228 -11.64 3.89 -16.88
C ALA A 228 -13.06 3.37 -16.60
N GLU A 229 -13.87 3.20 -17.65
CA GLU A 229 -15.26 2.72 -17.55
C GLU A 229 -15.40 1.29 -16.99
N PHE A 230 -14.29 0.53 -16.91
CA PHE A 230 -14.28 -0.85 -16.41
C PHE A 230 -13.56 -1.00 -15.06
N ARG A 231 -13.25 0.10 -14.38
CA ARG A 231 -12.43 0.13 -13.17
C ARG A 231 -13.01 1.07 -12.12
N GLU A 232 -12.92 0.66 -10.86
CA GLU A 232 -13.25 1.47 -9.69
C GLU A 232 -12.02 1.63 -8.81
N LEU A 233 -11.93 2.73 -8.07
CA LEU A 233 -10.84 2.92 -7.13
C LEU A 233 -11.06 2.08 -5.86
N GLY A 234 -10.10 1.20 -5.58
CA GLY A 234 -10.08 0.40 -4.35
C GLY A 234 -10.07 1.23 -3.07
N PHE A 235 -10.64 0.66 -2.00
CA PHE A 235 -10.60 1.16 -0.62
C PHE A 235 -11.25 2.53 -0.40
N SER A 236 -12.22 2.89 -1.25
CA SER A 236 -12.95 4.17 -1.21
C SER A 236 -14.44 3.92 -0.94
N PRO A 237 -14.85 3.53 0.29
CA PRO A 237 -16.25 3.29 0.62
C PRO A 237 -17.08 4.56 0.46
N GLU A 238 -18.25 4.46 -0.16
CA GLU A 238 -19.08 5.64 -0.48
C GLU A 238 -19.59 6.31 0.79
N LEU A 239 -20.08 5.54 1.75
CA LEU A 239 -20.61 6.04 3.01
C LEU A 239 -19.83 5.50 4.21
N THR A 240 -19.41 6.40 5.09
CA THR A 240 -18.87 6.04 6.41
C THR A 240 -19.57 6.83 7.50
N TRP A 241 -19.81 6.20 8.64
CA TRP A 241 -20.25 6.95 9.82
C TRP A 241 -19.73 6.34 11.11
N GLN A 242 -19.56 7.19 12.11
CA GLN A 242 -19.23 6.81 13.47
C GLN A 242 -20.14 7.57 14.42
N ALA A 243 -20.83 6.85 15.30
CA ALA A 243 -21.62 7.43 16.37
C ALA A 243 -21.11 6.95 17.73
N ARG A 244 -21.09 7.86 18.71
CA ARG A 244 -20.77 7.53 20.10
C ARG A 244 -21.73 8.23 21.05
N ILE A 245 -22.22 7.49 22.02
CA ILE A 245 -22.97 8.02 23.17
C ILE A 245 -22.16 7.72 24.42
N GLN A 246 -21.95 8.74 25.25
CA GLN A 246 -21.32 8.60 26.56
C GLN A 246 -22.21 9.23 27.63
N TYR A 247 -22.43 8.51 28.73
CA TYR A 247 -23.16 9.00 29.88
C TYR A 247 -22.36 8.79 31.16
N ILE A 248 -22.07 9.90 31.85
CA ILE A 248 -21.37 9.94 33.13
C ILE A 248 -22.39 10.27 34.22
N PHE A 249 -22.52 9.40 35.21
CA PHE A 249 -23.44 9.62 36.33
C PHE A 249 -22.79 9.29 37.66
N SER A 250 -23.22 9.99 38.71
CA SER A 250 -22.69 9.81 40.06
C SER A 250 -23.23 8.53 40.69
N VAL A 251 -22.36 7.73 41.31
CA VAL A 251 -22.73 6.52 42.06
C VAL A 251 -21.93 6.48 43.35
N GLY A 252 -22.62 6.68 44.48
CA GLY A 252 -21.97 6.73 45.80
C GLY A 252 -20.99 7.91 45.89
N GLN A 253 -19.71 7.60 46.14
CA GLN A 253 -18.63 8.59 46.23
C GLN A 253 -17.84 8.74 44.92
N GLY A 254 -18.20 7.98 43.89
CA GLY A 254 -17.52 7.98 42.60
C GLY A 254 -18.45 8.29 41.43
N SER A 255 -17.96 8.02 40.23
CA SER A 255 -18.71 8.18 38.98
C SER A 255 -18.65 6.90 38.17
N MET A 256 -19.78 6.53 37.57
CA MET A 256 -19.83 5.53 36.52
C MET A 256 -19.86 6.21 35.16
N THR A 257 -19.11 5.67 34.21
CA THR A 257 -19.16 6.07 32.80
C THR A 257 -19.62 4.89 31.98
N PHE A 258 -20.76 5.06 31.31
CA PHE A 258 -21.20 4.20 30.22
C PHE A 258 -20.80 4.84 28.90
N ALA A 259 -20.28 4.06 27.97
CA ALA A 259 -20.09 4.49 26.59
C ALA A 259 -20.46 3.37 25.62
N ALA A 260 -21.13 3.74 24.54
CA ALA A 260 -21.40 2.87 23.41
C ALA A 260 -21.00 3.58 22.11
N ASP A 261 -20.41 2.84 21.19
CA ASP A 261 -20.03 3.32 19.87
C ASP A 261 -20.44 2.33 18.79
N ALA A 262 -20.76 2.90 17.63
CA ALA A 262 -21.03 2.16 16.42
C ALA A 262 -20.26 2.83 15.27
N VAL A 263 -19.64 2.01 14.45
CA VAL A 263 -18.88 2.43 13.27
C VAL A 263 -19.40 1.63 12.09
N TYR A 264 -19.73 2.31 11.01
CA TYR A 264 -20.16 1.72 9.76
C TYR A 264 -19.24 2.20 8.64
N ARG A 265 -19.01 1.29 7.72
CA ARG A 265 -18.38 1.54 6.43
C ARG A 265 -19.18 0.77 5.39
N ASP A 266 -19.52 1.43 4.30
CA ASP A 266 -20.19 0.81 3.17
C ASP A 266 -19.33 -0.26 2.50
N GLU A 267 -19.94 -0.97 1.55
CA GLU A 267 -19.21 -1.81 0.62
C GLU A 267 -18.17 -0.99 -0.14
N MET A 268 -17.09 -1.66 -0.53
CA MET A 268 -16.02 -1.01 -1.29
C MET A 268 -15.27 -2.02 -2.12
N TYR A 269 -14.77 -1.55 -3.26
CA TYR A 269 -13.81 -2.28 -4.05
C TYR A 269 -12.53 -2.53 -3.25
N THR A 270 -11.94 -3.72 -3.38
CA THR A 270 -10.72 -4.12 -2.64
C THR A 270 -9.56 -4.46 -3.56
N ASP A 271 -9.75 -4.35 -4.88
CA ASP A 271 -8.67 -4.60 -5.83
C ASP A 271 -7.72 -3.38 -5.87
N SER A 272 -6.50 -3.60 -5.40
CA SER A 272 -5.36 -2.70 -5.56
C SER A 272 -4.09 -3.52 -5.31
N PRO A 273 -3.08 -3.52 -6.21
CA PRO A 273 -2.95 -2.74 -7.45
C PRO A 273 -4.00 -3.04 -8.54
N VAL A 274 -4.27 -2.08 -9.42
CA VAL A 274 -5.21 -2.24 -10.54
C VAL A 274 -4.64 -3.26 -11.53
N ASN A 275 -5.41 -4.31 -11.83
CA ASN A 275 -4.98 -5.31 -12.80
C ASN A 275 -5.30 -4.85 -14.24
N ILE A 276 -4.27 -4.50 -15.01
CA ILE A 276 -4.41 -4.10 -16.43
C ILE A 276 -4.04 -5.24 -17.41
N THR A 277 -3.65 -6.42 -16.91
CA THR A 277 -3.31 -7.57 -17.78
C THR A 277 -4.50 -8.11 -18.57
N ASN A 278 -5.73 -7.72 -18.20
CA ASN A 278 -6.95 -8.02 -18.95
C ASN A 278 -7.97 -6.89 -18.79
N ALA A 279 -8.00 -5.98 -19.76
CA ALA A 279 -8.89 -4.82 -19.82
C ALA A 279 -10.38 -5.14 -19.71
N PHE A 280 -10.79 -6.39 -19.98
CA PHE A 280 -12.20 -6.80 -20.11
C PHE A 280 -12.70 -7.74 -19.01
N LEU A 281 -11.89 -8.00 -17.97
CA LEU A 281 -12.36 -8.74 -16.79
C LEU A 281 -12.88 -7.76 -15.73
N GLU A 282 -14.21 -7.72 -15.55
CA GLU A 282 -14.92 -7.18 -14.38
C GLU A 282 -14.82 -8.16 -13.19
N ALA A 283 -13.62 -8.66 -12.87
CA ALA A 283 -13.45 -9.54 -11.72
C ALA A 283 -13.19 -8.69 -10.46
N GLY A 284 -14.18 -7.89 -10.07
CA GLY A 284 -14.13 -7.05 -8.89
C GLY A 284 -14.18 -7.83 -7.60
N ALA A 285 -13.19 -7.66 -6.72
CA ALA A 285 -13.28 -8.14 -5.35
C ALA A 285 -13.87 -7.01 -4.48
N TYR A 286 -15.04 -7.25 -3.90
CA TYR A 286 -15.69 -6.31 -2.98
C TYR A 286 -15.55 -6.79 -1.54
N SER A 287 -15.41 -5.85 -0.61
CA SER A 287 -15.72 -6.09 0.79
C SER A 287 -17.16 -5.64 1.01
N ASP A 288 -17.97 -6.51 1.60
CA ASP A 288 -19.31 -6.15 2.06
C ASP A 288 -19.27 -4.98 3.05
N ASP A 289 -20.42 -4.32 3.20
CA ASP A 289 -20.66 -3.33 4.23
C ASP A 289 -20.43 -3.93 5.63
N LEU A 290 -19.91 -3.11 6.54
CA LEU A 290 -19.54 -3.57 7.87
C LEU A 290 -19.97 -2.55 8.92
N THR A 291 -20.76 -3.03 9.89
CA THR A 291 -21.02 -2.30 11.14
C THR A 291 -20.36 -2.98 12.34
N THR A 292 -19.56 -2.25 13.10
CA THR A 292 -18.98 -2.69 14.38
C THR A 292 -19.60 -1.94 15.54
N TYR A 293 -19.88 -2.63 16.64
CA TYR A 293 -20.44 -2.06 17.86
C TYR A 293 -19.52 -2.34 19.05
N ASN A 294 -19.27 -1.35 19.89
CA ASN A 294 -18.60 -1.54 21.17
C ASN A 294 -19.39 -0.89 22.31
N ALA A 295 -19.24 -1.45 23.51
CA ALA A 295 -19.79 -0.88 24.73
C ALA A 295 -18.82 -1.06 25.89
N SER A 296 -18.78 -0.07 26.79
CA SER A 296 -17.94 -0.09 27.98
C SER A 296 -18.66 0.49 29.18
N LEU A 297 -18.33 -0.04 30.35
CA LEU A 297 -18.74 0.48 31.65
C LEU A 297 -17.51 0.58 32.54
N SER A 298 -17.29 1.75 33.13
CA SER A 298 -16.16 2.00 34.04
C SER A 298 -16.63 2.73 35.29
N TYR A 299 -15.96 2.50 36.41
CA TYR A 299 -16.18 3.18 37.69
C TYR A 299 -14.88 3.86 38.12
N ARG A 300 -14.96 5.13 38.48
CA ARG A 300 -13.86 5.94 39.03
C ARG A 300 -14.24 6.47 40.40
#